data_AF-A0A4V1RQT3-F1
#
_entry.id   AF-A0A4V1RQT3-F1
#
_cell.length_a   1.000
_cell.length_b   1.000
_cell.length_c   1.000
_cell.angle_alpha   90.00
_cell.angle_beta   90.00
_cell.angle_gamma   90.00
#
_symmetry.space_group_name_H-M   'P 1'
#
loop_
_entity.id
_entity.type
_entity.pdbx_description
1 polymer ?
#
loop_
_entity_poly.entity_id
_entity_poly.type
_entity_poly.pdbx_seq_one_letter_code
_entity_poly.pdbx_strand_id
1 'polypeptide(L)'
;MQVSRARIFNAAHRIGTELRKIVQYDSDAPSMGAVDMTWKADALRDDALLSLYDEYRRTVLEPVIIRNDIRSGDLLVVSVMRDEIALAKEFLRHYRGAGVQRFAIIDNNSSDGTFDYLCRQPDVDVYRAATDFTTARKQAWLTMLVDLYRKEGQWFLHADADEHIVFDGLEFGLTFADLAAAMDRQGIRRARGCLVDMYAADDGQARDSENEFLPLQLAYPCFDGEGYREYHLTELIAREGGPRQRLFGAVSERFRPQLTKYPLFRPESGCVFVNPHFLWPYPGNFRSACFLGILHFKFLPDFERKVEKAVEEGNYWQDSLEYRCYQSVISQTGRLSLADKCTHVYQGPASLLRCQIIAPVPW
;
A
#
# COMPACT_ATOMS: atom_id res chain seq x y z
N MET A 1 -5.35 18.99 -21.70
CA MET A 1 -5.05 20.26 -21.00
C MET A 1 -3.83 20.02 -20.14
N GLN A 2 -2.71 20.72 -20.38
CA GLN A 2 -1.42 20.48 -19.71
C GLN A 2 -1.57 20.56 -18.18
N VAL A 3 -1.18 19.50 -17.47
CA VAL A 3 -0.88 19.58 -16.04
C VAL A 3 0.39 20.42 -15.93
N SER A 4 0.22 21.75 -15.82
CA SER A 4 1.33 22.68 -15.83
C SER A 4 2.15 22.52 -14.54
N ARG A 5 3.46 22.80 -14.60
CA ARG A 5 4.37 22.89 -13.43
C ARG A 5 3.77 23.70 -12.26
N ALA A 6 2.85 24.62 -12.54
CA ALA A 6 2.11 25.39 -11.54
C ALA A 6 1.21 24.54 -10.63
N ARG A 7 0.64 23.42 -11.09
CA ARG A 7 -0.17 22.52 -10.24
C ARG A 7 0.68 21.76 -9.23
N ILE A 8 1.85 21.27 -9.66
CA ILE A 8 2.83 20.60 -8.78
C ILE A 8 3.33 21.59 -7.71
N PHE A 9 3.67 22.81 -8.11
CA PHE A 9 4.12 23.86 -7.18
C PHE A 9 3.04 24.27 -6.17
N ASN A 10 1.79 24.41 -6.61
CA ASN A 10 0.67 24.76 -5.74
C ASN A 10 0.29 23.65 -4.74
N ALA A 11 0.39 22.37 -5.12
CA ALA A 11 0.18 21.24 -4.22
C ALA A 11 1.26 21.19 -3.13
N ALA A 12 2.54 21.39 -3.51
CA ALA A 12 3.64 21.46 -2.57
C ALA A 12 3.51 22.64 -1.58
N HIS A 13 3.00 23.79 -2.03
CA HIS A 13 2.81 24.97 -1.19
C HIS A 13 1.70 24.79 -0.13
N ARG A 14 0.52 24.26 -0.50
CA ARG A 14 -0.62 24.11 0.44
C ARG A 14 -0.31 23.21 1.62
N ILE A 15 0.32 22.06 1.38
CA ILE A 15 0.73 21.15 2.47
C ILE A 15 1.95 21.70 3.19
N GLY A 16 2.87 22.37 2.51
CA GLY A 16 3.94 23.13 3.16
C GLY A 16 3.41 24.12 4.19
N THR A 17 2.30 24.81 3.92
CA THR A 17 1.67 25.73 4.87
C THR A 17 0.95 25.00 6.01
N GLU A 18 0.24 23.90 5.74
CA GLU A 18 -0.46 23.13 6.79
C GLU A 18 0.51 22.33 7.68
N LEU A 19 1.58 21.75 7.12
CA LEU A 19 2.67 21.13 7.89
C LEU A 19 3.54 22.16 8.62
N ARG A 20 3.76 23.37 8.07
CA ARG A 20 4.43 24.46 8.82
C ARG A 20 3.60 24.96 10.01
N LYS A 21 2.27 25.01 9.90
CA LYS A 21 1.38 25.29 11.04
C LYS A 21 1.42 24.18 12.12
N ILE A 22 1.91 23.00 11.78
CA ILE A 22 2.16 21.90 12.72
C ILE A 22 3.55 22.04 13.35
N VAL A 23 4.53 22.66 12.66
CA VAL A 23 5.95 22.76 13.07
C VAL A 23 6.32 24.07 13.80
N GLN A 24 5.56 25.16 13.71
CA GLN A 24 5.89 26.43 14.38
C GLN A 24 4.95 26.81 15.54
N TYR A 25 5.46 26.68 16.77
CA TYR A 25 5.14 27.58 17.88
C TYR A 25 6.33 27.66 18.86
N ASP A 26 7.20 28.65 18.68
CA ASP A 26 7.75 29.43 19.79
C ASP A 26 8.30 30.78 19.29
N SER A 27 8.25 31.78 20.18
CA SER A 27 8.59 33.20 20.09
C SER A 27 7.62 34.15 19.34
N ASP A 28 6.93 34.96 20.16
CA ASP A 28 6.21 36.22 19.93
C ASP A 28 4.77 36.20 19.39
N ALA A 29 3.79 36.16 20.32
CA ALA A 29 2.38 36.46 20.07
C ALA A 29 1.86 37.59 20.97
N PRO A 30 1.18 38.64 20.41
CA PRO A 30 0.19 39.41 21.14
C PRO A 30 -1.14 38.66 21.21
N SER A 31 -1.85 38.88 22.31
CA SER A 31 -3.06 38.18 22.75
C SER A 31 -4.30 38.37 21.87
N MET A 32 -4.97 37.27 21.53
CA MET A 32 -6.43 37.21 21.40
C MET A 32 -6.97 35.79 21.64
N GLY A 33 -7.88 35.67 22.62
CA GLY A 33 -8.91 34.63 22.71
C GLY A 33 -8.44 33.21 23.00
N ALA A 34 -8.40 32.84 24.28
CA ALA A 34 -8.13 31.48 24.74
C ALA A 34 -9.17 30.47 24.21
N VAL A 35 -8.74 29.63 23.27
CA VAL A 35 -9.34 28.31 23.02
C VAL A 35 -8.40 27.30 23.68
N ASP A 36 -8.94 26.44 24.54
CA ASP A 36 -8.22 25.39 25.23
C ASP A 36 -7.44 24.50 24.24
N MET A 37 -6.10 24.59 24.31
CA MET A 37 -5.11 24.07 23.36
C MET A 37 -4.28 22.95 23.98
N THR A 38 -4.89 22.09 24.80
CA THR A 38 -4.21 20.95 25.43
C THR A 38 -3.92 19.76 24.50
N TRP A 39 -4.14 19.88 23.18
CA TRP A 39 -3.95 18.79 22.20
C TRP A 39 -2.71 18.92 21.27
N LYS A 40 -1.71 19.75 21.61
CA LYS A 40 -0.56 20.04 20.71
C LYS A 40 0.83 19.89 21.33
N ALA A 41 1.11 18.73 21.95
CA ALA A 41 2.48 18.36 22.31
C ALA A 41 2.98 17.03 21.69
N ASP A 42 2.07 16.16 21.20
CA ASP A 42 2.46 14.82 20.73
C ASP A 42 2.71 14.71 19.22
N ALA A 43 2.21 15.65 18.40
CA ALA A 43 2.40 15.64 16.94
C ALA A 43 3.81 16.09 16.48
N LEU A 44 4.64 16.58 17.41
CA LEU A 44 5.99 17.11 17.16
C LEU A 44 7.11 16.11 17.46
N ARG A 45 6.80 14.82 17.64
CA ARG A 45 7.78 13.75 17.94
C ARG A 45 7.88 12.65 16.90
N ASP A 46 7.20 12.79 15.76
CA ASP A 46 7.22 11.76 14.72
C ASP A 46 8.29 12.09 13.67
N ASP A 47 9.51 11.62 13.90
CA ASP A 47 10.64 11.75 12.96
C ASP A 47 10.26 11.25 11.55
N ALA A 48 9.30 10.32 11.44
CA ALA A 48 8.82 9.83 10.15
C ALA A 48 8.01 10.90 9.40
N LEU A 49 7.21 11.73 10.08
CA LEU A 49 6.48 12.83 9.45
C LEU A 49 7.42 13.95 8.98
N LEU A 50 8.47 14.26 9.75
CA LEU A 50 9.49 15.23 9.35
C LEU A 50 10.28 14.72 8.14
N SER A 51 10.73 13.47 8.19
CA SER A 51 11.43 12.82 7.09
C SER A 51 10.57 12.78 5.81
N LEU A 52 9.30 12.40 5.95
CA LEU A 52 8.33 12.41 4.84
C LEU A 52 8.17 13.81 4.26
N TYR A 53 8.04 14.83 5.11
CA TYR A 53 7.86 16.20 4.65
C TYR A 53 9.08 16.69 3.84
N ASP A 54 10.28 16.42 4.30
CA ASP A 54 11.50 16.77 3.60
C ASP A 54 11.59 16.06 2.24
N GLU A 55 11.27 14.76 2.19
CA GLU A 55 11.23 14.02 0.92
C GLU A 55 10.09 14.51 0.01
N TYR A 56 8.93 14.86 0.55
CA TYR A 56 7.81 15.44 -0.22
C TYR A 56 8.18 16.76 -0.88
N ARG A 57 8.91 17.64 -0.18
CA ARG A 57 9.40 18.91 -0.75
C ARG A 57 10.45 18.72 -1.85
N ARG A 58 11.22 17.65 -1.77
CA ARG A 58 12.25 17.29 -2.75
C ARG A 58 11.70 16.46 -3.91
N THR A 59 10.49 15.92 -3.74
CA THR A 59 9.87 15.06 -4.74
C THR A 59 9.63 15.82 -6.02
N VAL A 60 10.10 15.23 -7.12
CA VAL A 60 9.80 15.65 -8.47
C VAL A 60 9.34 14.41 -9.23
N LEU A 61 8.07 14.41 -9.62
CA LEU A 61 7.51 13.39 -10.49
C LEU A 61 7.42 13.94 -11.91
N GLU A 62 8.07 13.27 -12.85
CA GLU A 62 8.00 13.62 -14.27
C GLU A 62 6.73 13.01 -14.88
N PRO A 63 5.76 13.79 -15.36
CA PRO A 63 4.63 13.25 -16.08
C PRO A 63 5.10 12.78 -17.47
N VAL A 64 5.00 11.48 -17.73
CA VAL A 64 5.40 10.88 -19.02
C VAL A 64 4.18 10.77 -19.93
N ILE A 65 3.12 10.14 -19.44
CA ILE A 65 1.86 9.95 -20.16
C ILE A 65 0.71 10.34 -19.26
N ILE A 66 -0.10 11.30 -19.68
CA ILE A 66 -1.29 11.75 -18.95
C ILE A 66 -2.51 11.64 -19.87
N ARG A 67 -3.31 10.61 -19.62
CA ARG A 67 -4.60 10.31 -20.23
C ARG A 67 -5.68 11.07 -19.45
N ASN A 68 -5.94 12.32 -19.81
CA ASN A 68 -6.97 13.11 -19.12
C ASN A 68 -8.36 12.54 -19.41
N ASP A 69 -9.01 11.90 -18.41
CA ASP A 69 -10.47 11.64 -18.34
C ASP A 69 -10.93 11.02 -17.00
N ILE A 70 -10.37 11.43 -15.86
CA ILE A 70 -10.90 10.98 -14.54
C ILE A 70 -12.17 11.78 -14.22
N ARG A 71 -13.33 11.13 -14.26
CA ARG A 71 -14.62 11.73 -13.94
C ARG A 71 -14.77 11.89 -12.43
N SER A 72 -15.68 12.76 -12.03
CA SER A 72 -16.03 12.89 -10.61
C SER A 72 -16.65 11.57 -10.13
N GLY A 73 -16.02 10.94 -9.13
CA GLY A 73 -16.46 9.65 -8.58
C GLY A 73 -15.75 8.42 -9.15
N ASP A 74 -14.92 8.55 -10.19
CA ASP A 74 -14.14 7.42 -10.72
C ASP A 74 -13.07 7.00 -9.71
N LEU A 75 -13.09 5.76 -9.22
CA LEU A 75 -12.04 5.28 -8.33
C LEU A 75 -10.67 5.23 -9.05
N LEU A 76 -9.65 5.84 -8.44
CA LEU A 76 -8.29 5.89 -8.98
C LEU A 76 -7.36 4.97 -8.20
N VAL A 77 -6.71 4.04 -8.90
CA VAL A 77 -5.63 3.25 -8.32
C VAL A 77 -4.31 4.00 -8.43
N VAL A 78 -3.59 4.11 -7.31
CA VAL A 78 -2.24 4.67 -7.24
C VAL A 78 -1.24 3.58 -6.85
N SER A 79 -0.08 3.55 -7.51
CA SER A 79 0.97 2.57 -7.23
C SER A 79 2.36 3.07 -7.61
N VAL A 80 3.39 2.41 -7.10
CA VAL A 80 4.80 2.62 -7.48
C VAL A 80 5.37 1.27 -7.91
N MET A 81 6.02 1.23 -9.09
CA MET A 81 6.56 0.01 -9.67
C MET A 81 8.02 0.18 -10.07
N ARG A 82 8.83 -0.87 -9.88
CA ARG A 82 10.21 -0.96 -10.36
C ARG A 82 10.52 -2.40 -10.73
N ASP A 83 10.74 -2.67 -12.00
CA ASP A 83 11.04 -4.00 -12.53
C ASP A 83 9.96 -5.06 -12.16
N GLU A 84 8.69 -4.75 -12.42
CA GLU A 84 7.54 -5.59 -12.03
C GLU A 84 6.70 -6.07 -13.23
N ILE A 85 7.30 -6.30 -14.41
CA ILE A 85 6.53 -6.61 -15.64
C ILE A 85 5.69 -7.89 -15.49
N ALA A 86 6.18 -8.85 -14.71
CA ALA A 86 5.50 -10.10 -14.40
C ALA A 86 4.21 -9.87 -13.58
N LEU A 87 4.19 -8.82 -12.75
CA LEU A 87 3.06 -8.49 -11.88
C LEU A 87 2.16 -7.40 -12.45
N ALA A 88 2.71 -6.41 -13.16
CA ALA A 88 1.97 -5.27 -13.69
C ALA A 88 0.79 -5.68 -14.60
N LYS A 89 0.94 -6.78 -15.35
CA LYS A 89 -0.13 -7.35 -16.19
C LYS A 89 -1.29 -7.88 -15.34
N GLU A 90 -0.99 -8.67 -14.32
CA GLU A 90 -1.98 -9.25 -13.40
C GLU A 90 -2.63 -8.18 -12.53
N PHE A 91 -1.82 -7.24 -12.01
CA PHE A 91 -2.26 -6.10 -11.23
C PHE A 91 -3.35 -5.30 -11.97
N LEU A 92 -3.06 -4.87 -13.19
CA LEU A 92 -4.04 -4.11 -13.98
C LEU A 92 -5.28 -4.96 -14.29
N ARG A 93 -5.13 -6.25 -14.59
CA ARG A 93 -6.26 -7.14 -14.86
C ARG A 93 -7.16 -7.29 -13.63
N HIS A 94 -6.58 -7.52 -12.45
CA HIS A 94 -7.29 -7.67 -11.18
C HIS A 94 -8.17 -6.45 -10.90
N TYR A 95 -7.56 -5.26 -10.93
CA TYR A 95 -8.29 -4.03 -10.61
C TYR A 95 -9.32 -3.65 -11.68
N ARG A 96 -9.01 -3.83 -12.97
CA ARG A 96 -10.00 -3.64 -14.06
C ARG A 96 -11.21 -4.58 -13.89
N GLY A 97 -10.95 -5.85 -13.55
CA GLY A 97 -12.01 -6.83 -13.27
C GLY A 97 -12.86 -6.45 -12.05
N ALA A 98 -12.29 -5.72 -11.10
CA ALA A 98 -12.98 -5.17 -9.92
C ALA A 98 -13.65 -3.80 -10.15
N GLY A 99 -13.78 -3.36 -11.41
CA GLY A 99 -14.47 -2.13 -11.79
C GLY A 99 -13.60 -0.85 -11.74
N VAL A 100 -12.29 -0.97 -11.56
CA VAL A 100 -11.38 0.19 -11.64
C VAL A 100 -11.23 0.62 -13.10
N GLN A 101 -11.42 1.93 -13.33
CA GLN A 101 -11.36 2.51 -14.67
C GLN A 101 -10.07 3.28 -14.94
N ARG A 102 -9.35 3.70 -13.90
CA ARG A 102 -8.24 4.65 -14.00
C ARG A 102 -7.11 4.27 -13.05
N PHE A 103 -5.89 4.45 -13.53
CA PHE A 103 -4.66 4.21 -12.79
C PHE A 103 -3.74 5.42 -12.90
N ALA A 104 -3.01 5.72 -11.84
CA ALA A 104 -1.87 6.61 -11.85
C ALA A 104 -0.68 5.85 -11.24
N ILE A 105 0.33 5.54 -12.05
CA ILE A 105 1.45 4.67 -11.64
C ILE A 105 2.74 5.44 -11.78
N ILE A 106 3.56 5.41 -10.73
CA ILE A 106 4.92 5.92 -10.73
C ILE A 106 5.85 4.77 -11.09
N ASP A 107 6.55 4.87 -12.20
CA ASP A 107 7.68 4.02 -12.54
C ASP A 107 8.96 4.57 -11.89
N ASN A 108 9.67 3.75 -11.13
CA ASN A 108 10.96 4.10 -10.53
C ASN A 108 12.11 3.42 -11.29
N ASN A 109 12.40 3.94 -12.48
CA ASN A 109 13.53 3.54 -13.32
C ASN A 109 13.54 2.04 -13.65
N SER A 110 12.40 1.49 -14.11
CA SER A 110 12.35 0.09 -14.55
C SER A 110 13.18 -0.15 -15.80
N SER A 111 13.72 -1.37 -15.92
CA SER A 111 14.61 -1.85 -16.98
C SER A 111 14.13 -3.15 -17.63
N ASP A 112 13.09 -3.78 -17.09
CA ASP A 112 12.53 -5.07 -17.51
C ASP A 112 11.37 -4.96 -18.52
N GLY A 113 11.06 -3.75 -18.99
CA GLY A 113 9.92 -3.47 -19.86
C GLY A 113 8.63 -3.06 -19.13
N THR A 114 8.62 -2.98 -17.79
CA THR A 114 7.49 -2.45 -16.99
C THR A 114 7.06 -1.08 -17.50
N PHE A 115 8.01 -0.15 -17.63
CA PHE A 115 7.74 1.22 -18.08
C PHE A 115 7.04 1.27 -19.45
N ASP A 116 7.57 0.56 -20.44
CA ASP A 116 7.02 0.54 -21.80
C ASP A 116 5.62 -0.09 -21.83
N TYR A 117 5.43 -1.16 -21.05
CA TYR A 117 4.13 -1.80 -20.91
C TYR A 117 3.08 -0.84 -20.33
N LEU A 118 3.41 -0.15 -19.23
CA LEU A 118 2.54 0.83 -18.58
C LEU A 118 2.19 1.98 -19.53
N CYS A 119 3.17 2.49 -20.28
CA CYS A 119 2.96 3.59 -21.22
C CYS A 119 1.96 3.27 -22.35
N ARG A 120 1.87 1.98 -22.73
CA ARG A 120 0.95 1.50 -23.76
C ARG A 120 -0.49 1.32 -23.26
N GLN A 121 -0.72 1.38 -21.95
CA GLN A 121 -2.06 1.19 -21.40
C GLN A 121 -2.91 2.47 -21.62
N PRO A 122 -4.15 2.34 -22.10
CA PRO A 122 -5.01 3.50 -22.42
C PRO A 122 -5.57 4.21 -21.19
N ASP A 123 -5.60 3.51 -20.05
CA ASP A 123 -6.24 3.88 -18.78
C ASP A 123 -5.23 4.19 -17.66
N VAL A 124 -3.93 4.22 -17.98
CA VAL A 124 -2.84 4.49 -17.03
C VAL A 124 -2.20 5.84 -17.31
N ASP A 125 -2.18 6.69 -16.28
CA ASP A 125 -1.31 7.85 -16.21
C ASP A 125 0.04 7.42 -15.64
N VAL A 126 1.13 7.69 -16.37
CA VAL A 126 2.48 7.24 -16.01
C VAL A 126 3.32 8.44 -15.60
N TYR A 127 3.90 8.34 -14.40
CA TYR A 127 4.90 9.25 -13.89
C TYR A 127 6.22 8.51 -13.76
N ARG A 128 7.34 9.24 -13.87
CA ARG A 128 8.67 8.71 -13.58
C ARG A 128 9.25 9.38 -12.35
N ALA A 129 9.82 8.58 -11.46
CA ALA A 129 10.66 9.03 -10.35
C ALA A 129 12.10 8.63 -10.63
N ALA A 130 12.95 9.62 -10.93
CA ALA A 130 14.34 9.41 -11.30
C ALA A 130 15.31 9.29 -10.10
N THR A 131 14.81 9.42 -8.88
CA THR A 131 15.61 9.36 -7.65
C THR A 131 15.65 7.95 -7.06
N ASP A 132 16.70 7.68 -6.27
CA ASP A 132 16.86 6.39 -5.60
C ASP A 132 15.72 6.13 -4.63
N PHE A 133 15.32 4.87 -4.59
CA PHE A 133 14.26 4.39 -3.71
C PHE A 133 14.65 4.48 -2.23
N THR A 134 13.74 5.02 -1.43
CA THR A 134 13.66 4.78 0.01
C THR A 134 12.18 4.66 0.39
N THR A 135 11.89 4.06 1.55
CA THR A 135 10.50 3.96 2.03
C THR A 135 9.85 5.34 2.19
N ALA A 136 10.57 6.32 2.73
CA ALA A 136 10.09 7.68 2.90
C ALA A 136 9.82 8.38 1.54
N ARG A 137 10.71 8.21 0.55
CA ARG A 137 10.50 8.74 -0.81
C ARG A 137 9.30 8.14 -1.49
N LYS A 138 9.12 6.82 -1.41
CA LYS A 138 7.94 6.15 -1.95
C LYS A 138 6.66 6.78 -1.41
N GLN A 139 6.60 7.00 -0.08
CA GLN A 139 5.44 7.64 0.55
C GLN A 139 5.24 9.09 0.12
N ALA A 140 6.33 9.84 -0.03
CA ALA A 140 6.30 11.21 -0.54
C ALA A 140 5.77 11.26 -1.98
N TRP A 141 6.20 10.34 -2.84
CA TRP A 141 5.71 10.22 -4.22
C TRP A 141 4.22 9.90 -4.27
N LEU A 142 3.77 8.91 -3.48
CA LEU A 142 2.37 8.54 -3.38
C LEU A 142 1.50 9.69 -2.87
N THR A 143 1.97 10.38 -1.83
CA THR A 143 1.30 11.57 -1.28
C THR A 143 1.15 12.65 -2.36
N MET A 144 2.24 12.95 -3.09
CA MET A 144 2.20 13.92 -4.19
C MET A 144 1.25 13.49 -5.30
N LEU A 145 1.25 12.21 -5.66
CA LEU A 145 0.37 11.69 -6.69
C LEU A 145 -1.10 11.84 -6.28
N VAL A 146 -1.46 11.48 -5.04
CA VAL A 146 -2.81 11.69 -4.51
C VAL A 146 -3.19 13.18 -4.55
N ASP A 147 -2.29 14.08 -4.17
CA ASP A 147 -2.56 15.52 -4.21
C ASP A 147 -2.77 16.09 -5.61
N LEU A 148 -2.11 15.53 -6.62
CA LEU A 148 -2.29 15.94 -8.01
C LEU A 148 -3.67 15.54 -8.55
N TYR A 149 -4.20 14.41 -8.10
CA TYR A 149 -5.46 13.85 -8.59
C TYR A 149 -6.67 14.15 -7.72
N ARG A 150 -6.48 14.49 -6.44
CA ARG A 150 -7.60 14.62 -5.51
C ARG A 150 -8.60 15.66 -5.98
N LYS A 151 -9.86 15.23 -5.97
CA LYS A 151 -11.04 16.07 -6.14
C LYS A 151 -11.94 15.84 -4.92
N GLU A 152 -12.90 16.72 -4.73
CA GLU A 152 -13.92 16.49 -3.72
C GLU A 152 -14.64 15.16 -3.98
N GLY A 153 -14.84 14.37 -2.93
CA GLY A 153 -15.48 13.06 -3.05
C GLY A 153 -14.61 11.94 -3.64
N GLN A 154 -13.39 12.24 -4.10
CA GLN A 154 -12.55 11.28 -4.84
C GLN A 154 -12.03 10.16 -3.95
N TRP A 155 -12.40 8.92 -4.25
CA TRP A 155 -11.81 7.73 -3.65
C TRP A 155 -10.56 7.28 -4.40
N PHE A 156 -9.60 6.79 -3.63
CA PHE A 156 -8.34 6.25 -4.10
C PHE A 156 -8.16 4.84 -3.58
N LEU A 157 -7.47 4.02 -4.36
CA LEU A 157 -6.97 2.74 -3.92
C LEU A 157 -5.45 2.70 -4.08
N HIS A 158 -4.72 2.37 -3.01
CA HIS A 158 -3.27 2.18 -3.05
C HIS A 158 -2.94 0.70 -2.87
N ALA A 159 -2.15 0.17 -3.80
CA ALA A 159 -1.66 -1.21 -3.76
C ALA A 159 -0.28 -1.31 -4.41
N ASP A 160 0.57 -2.15 -3.83
CA ASP A 160 1.85 -2.53 -4.43
C ASP A 160 1.63 -3.55 -5.57
N ALA A 161 2.61 -3.72 -6.47
CA ALA A 161 2.44 -4.55 -7.66
C ALA A 161 2.13 -6.02 -7.33
N ASP A 162 2.59 -6.49 -6.17
CA ASP A 162 2.38 -7.83 -5.61
C ASP A 162 1.13 -7.92 -4.72
N GLU A 163 0.28 -6.89 -4.67
CA GLU A 163 -0.92 -6.85 -3.83
C GLU A 163 -2.21 -6.85 -4.66
N HIS A 164 -3.05 -7.87 -4.45
CA HIS A 164 -4.41 -7.93 -4.98
C HIS A 164 -5.42 -7.76 -3.84
N ILE A 165 -6.14 -6.65 -3.83
CA ILE A 165 -7.13 -6.37 -2.79
C ILE A 165 -8.46 -7.03 -3.13
N VAL A 166 -9.07 -7.66 -2.14
CA VAL A 166 -10.35 -8.37 -2.22
C VAL A 166 -11.24 -8.00 -1.03
N PHE A 167 -12.56 -8.20 -1.16
CA PHE A 167 -13.53 -7.91 -0.12
C PHE A 167 -14.77 -8.79 -0.27
N ASP A 168 -15.56 -8.86 0.80
CA ASP A 168 -16.85 -9.58 0.83
C ASP A 168 -17.78 -9.12 -0.30
N GLY A 169 -18.17 -10.01 -1.20
CA GLY A 169 -19.06 -9.67 -2.32
C GLY A 169 -18.37 -9.36 -3.66
N LEU A 170 -17.04 -9.22 -3.70
CA LEU A 170 -16.29 -9.01 -4.95
C LEU A 170 -16.51 -10.18 -5.95
N GLU A 171 -16.55 -11.42 -5.46
CA GLU A 171 -16.80 -12.61 -6.28
C GLU A 171 -18.23 -12.66 -6.88
N PHE A 172 -19.16 -11.86 -6.35
CA PHE A 172 -20.52 -11.71 -6.85
C PHE A 172 -20.70 -10.48 -7.76
N GLY A 173 -19.60 -9.82 -8.15
CA GLY A 173 -19.60 -8.70 -9.08
C GLY A 173 -19.73 -7.32 -8.44
N LEU A 174 -19.67 -7.21 -7.11
CA LEU A 174 -19.55 -5.90 -6.44
C LEU A 174 -18.19 -5.29 -6.73
N THR A 175 -18.15 -3.98 -6.90
CA THR A 175 -16.95 -3.24 -7.30
C THR A 175 -16.35 -2.44 -6.14
N PHE A 176 -15.12 -1.93 -6.32
CA PHE A 176 -14.56 -0.99 -5.35
C PHE A 176 -15.35 0.32 -5.25
N ALA A 177 -16.09 0.70 -6.30
CA ALA A 177 -16.98 1.86 -6.26
C ALA A 177 -18.21 1.60 -5.36
N ASP A 178 -18.78 0.39 -5.42
CA ASP A 178 -19.86 -0.03 -4.52
C ASP A 178 -19.36 -0.02 -3.06
N LEU A 179 -18.15 -0.56 -2.84
CA LEU A 179 -17.54 -0.57 -1.51
C LEU A 179 -17.31 0.86 -0.99
N ALA A 180 -16.77 1.75 -1.82
CA ALA A 180 -16.59 3.16 -1.48
C ALA A 180 -17.91 3.84 -1.11
N ALA A 181 -18.99 3.57 -1.85
CA ALA A 181 -20.33 4.07 -1.53
C ALA A 181 -20.86 3.52 -0.20
N ALA A 182 -20.61 2.24 0.12
CA ALA A 182 -20.94 1.66 1.43
C ALA A 182 -20.14 2.34 2.54
N MET A 183 -18.85 2.60 2.35
CA MET A 183 -18.02 3.30 3.32
C MET A 183 -18.51 4.73 3.55
N ASP A 184 -18.89 5.47 2.51
CA ASP A 184 -19.47 6.81 2.66
C ASP A 184 -20.78 6.80 3.45
N ARG A 185 -21.66 5.80 3.26
CA ARG A 185 -22.89 5.64 4.07
C ARG A 185 -22.60 5.44 5.56
N GLN A 186 -21.49 4.78 5.87
CA GLN A 186 -21.05 4.51 7.25
C GLN A 186 -20.19 5.65 7.82
N GLY A 187 -19.91 6.71 7.06
CA GLY A 187 -18.98 7.77 7.47
C GLY A 187 -17.53 7.29 7.60
N ILE A 188 -17.18 6.16 6.98
CA ILE A 188 -15.82 5.60 6.96
C ILE A 188 -15.08 6.19 5.76
N ARG A 189 -13.93 6.83 6.01
CA ARG A 189 -13.10 7.42 4.94
C ARG A 189 -11.88 6.59 4.58
N ARG A 190 -11.56 5.58 5.38
CA ARG A 190 -10.40 4.69 5.21
C ARG A 190 -10.84 3.28 5.55
N ALA A 191 -10.97 2.42 4.54
CA ALA A 191 -11.30 1.04 4.76
C ALA A 191 -10.02 0.27 5.14
N ARG A 192 -10.04 -0.33 6.34
CA ARG A 192 -8.92 -1.13 6.86
C ARG A 192 -8.86 -2.47 6.14
N GLY A 193 -7.64 -2.90 5.83
CA GLY A 193 -7.34 -4.20 5.26
C GLY A 193 -6.23 -4.95 5.98
N CYS A 194 -6.18 -6.25 5.79
CA CYS A 194 -5.14 -7.16 6.29
C CYS A 194 -4.37 -7.74 5.11
N LEU A 195 -3.05 -7.61 5.14
CA LEU A 195 -2.14 -8.38 4.30
C LEU A 195 -2.29 -9.86 4.62
N VAL A 196 -2.50 -10.64 3.57
CA VAL A 196 -2.60 -12.10 3.61
C VAL A 196 -1.51 -12.60 2.68
N ASP A 197 -0.41 -13.06 3.26
CA ASP A 197 0.71 -13.58 2.49
C ASP A 197 0.28 -14.87 1.78
N MET A 198 0.38 -14.85 0.45
CA MET A 198 -0.05 -15.95 -0.42
C MET A 198 1.15 -16.80 -0.82
N TYR A 199 0.97 -18.11 -0.85
CA TYR A 199 2.02 -19.07 -1.18
C TYR A 199 1.49 -20.30 -1.93
N ALA A 200 2.40 -21.07 -2.54
CA ALA A 200 2.08 -22.33 -3.19
C ALA A 200 1.85 -23.44 -2.15
N ALA A 201 1.05 -24.45 -2.48
CA ALA A 201 0.84 -25.60 -1.59
C ALA A 201 2.12 -26.42 -1.36
N ASP A 202 2.97 -26.48 -2.39
CA ASP A 202 4.20 -27.27 -2.41
C ASP A 202 5.44 -26.37 -2.20
N ASP A 203 6.60 -26.97 -1.93
CA ASP A 203 7.88 -26.33 -1.57
C ASP A 203 8.57 -25.56 -2.72
N GLY A 204 7.86 -25.27 -3.82
CA GLY A 204 8.41 -24.55 -4.96
C GLY A 204 7.40 -24.14 -6.04
N GLN A 205 7.68 -22.99 -6.64
CA GLN A 205 7.31 -22.52 -7.99
C GLN A 205 6.00 -23.08 -8.57
N ALA A 206 4.86 -22.52 -8.17
CA ALA A 206 3.61 -22.81 -8.86
C ALA A 206 3.50 -22.18 -10.27
N ARG A 207 4.39 -21.22 -10.58
CA ARG A 207 4.55 -20.68 -11.93
C ARG A 207 5.93 -20.99 -12.51
N ASP A 208 5.98 -21.45 -13.74
CA ASP A 208 7.14 -21.68 -14.58
C ASP A 208 6.88 -21.16 -16.02
N SER A 209 7.75 -21.50 -16.96
CA SER A 209 7.61 -21.10 -18.36
C SER A 209 6.37 -21.68 -19.06
N GLU A 210 5.82 -22.78 -18.57
CA GLU A 210 4.66 -23.45 -19.18
C GLU A 210 3.32 -22.86 -18.71
N ASN A 211 3.30 -22.21 -17.55
CA ASN A 211 2.08 -21.66 -16.96
C ASN A 211 2.23 -20.20 -16.46
N GLU A 212 3.12 -19.43 -17.08
CA GLU A 212 3.43 -18.04 -16.70
C GLU A 212 2.20 -17.11 -16.60
N PHE A 213 1.12 -17.44 -17.33
CA PHE A 213 -0.14 -16.69 -17.37
C PHE A 213 -1.21 -17.18 -16.39
N LEU A 214 -0.99 -18.27 -15.65
CA LEU A 214 -1.95 -18.81 -14.68
C LEU A 214 -2.19 -17.78 -13.57
N PRO A 215 -3.40 -17.23 -13.33
CA PRO A 215 -3.64 -16.17 -12.35
C PRO A 215 -2.97 -16.41 -10.98
N LEU A 216 -2.42 -15.34 -10.37
CA LEU A 216 -1.60 -15.46 -9.15
C LEU A 216 -2.33 -16.18 -8.02
N GLN A 217 -3.63 -15.94 -7.87
CA GLN A 217 -4.47 -16.58 -6.86
C GLN A 217 -4.65 -18.09 -7.08
N LEU A 218 -4.50 -18.57 -8.32
CA LEU A 218 -4.57 -19.99 -8.65
C LEU A 218 -3.21 -20.68 -8.50
N ALA A 219 -2.13 -19.97 -8.84
CA ALA A 219 -0.77 -20.47 -8.65
C ALA A 219 -0.39 -20.50 -7.16
N TYR A 220 -0.73 -19.46 -6.41
CA TYR A 220 -0.40 -19.30 -4.99
C TYR A 220 -1.68 -19.23 -4.16
N PRO A 221 -2.47 -20.32 -4.09
CA PRO A 221 -3.78 -20.28 -3.44
C PRO A 221 -3.70 -20.43 -1.93
N CYS A 222 -2.55 -20.79 -1.36
CA CYS A 222 -2.44 -21.08 0.06
C CYS A 222 -2.19 -19.82 0.87
N PHE A 223 -2.75 -19.78 2.08
CA PHE A 223 -2.55 -18.73 3.07
C PHE A 223 -2.71 -19.32 4.48
N ASP A 224 -2.25 -18.60 5.50
CA ASP A 224 -2.51 -18.99 6.89
C ASP A 224 -3.90 -18.56 7.33
N GLY A 225 -4.71 -19.48 7.86
CA GLY A 225 -6.05 -19.17 8.36
C GLY A 225 -6.10 -18.69 9.81
N GLU A 226 -4.99 -18.79 10.55
CA GLU A 226 -4.93 -18.54 11.99
C GLU A 226 -3.58 -17.95 12.42
N GLY A 227 -3.43 -17.65 13.72
CA GLY A 227 -2.19 -17.11 14.30
C GLY A 227 -2.06 -15.58 14.20
N TYR A 228 -3.12 -14.89 13.80
CA TYR A 228 -3.17 -13.44 13.76
C TYR A 228 -3.47 -12.84 15.14
N ARG A 229 -2.76 -11.76 15.47
CA ARG A 229 -2.99 -10.97 16.70
C ARG A 229 -3.26 -9.53 16.35
N GLU A 230 -4.26 -8.95 16.98
CA GLU A 230 -4.66 -7.55 16.80
C GLU A 230 -4.50 -6.78 18.11
N TYR A 231 -3.97 -5.57 18.04
CA TYR A 231 -3.78 -4.68 19.18
C TYR A 231 -3.76 -3.22 18.73
N HIS A 232 -3.93 -2.29 19.66
CA HIS A 232 -3.95 -0.87 19.37
C HIS A 232 -2.55 -0.27 19.50
N LEU A 233 -2.14 0.49 18.49
CA LEU A 233 -1.04 1.44 18.55
C LEU A 233 -1.60 2.86 18.46
N THR A 234 -0.75 3.86 18.62
CA THR A 234 -1.13 5.28 18.51
C THR A 234 -1.65 5.61 17.12
N GLU A 235 -1.09 4.97 16.09
CA GLU A 235 -1.28 5.34 14.69
C GLU A 235 -2.36 4.50 14.00
N LEU A 236 -2.58 3.26 14.47
CA LEU A 236 -3.46 2.30 13.83
C LEU A 236 -3.92 1.19 14.78
N ILE A 237 -4.95 0.46 14.37
CA ILE A 237 -5.20 -0.88 14.89
C ILE A 237 -4.27 -1.86 14.16
N ALA A 238 -3.20 -2.27 14.85
CA ALA A 238 -2.14 -3.11 14.33
C ALA A 238 -2.55 -4.57 14.27
N ARG A 239 -2.06 -5.27 13.25
CA ARG A 239 -2.18 -6.72 13.15
C ARG A 239 -0.85 -7.34 12.75
N GLU A 240 -0.48 -8.42 13.40
CA GLU A 240 0.73 -9.22 13.10
C GLU A 240 0.38 -10.71 13.02
N GLY A 241 1.26 -11.52 12.43
CA GLY A 241 1.08 -12.97 12.29
C GLY A 241 1.44 -13.45 10.88
N GLY A 242 0.77 -14.50 10.44
CA GLY A 242 0.96 -15.09 9.10
C GLY A 242 2.30 -15.81 8.91
N PRO A 243 2.57 -16.27 7.68
CA PRO A 243 3.67 -17.19 7.40
C PRO A 243 5.01 -16.49 7.58
N ARG A 244 5.08 -15.18 7.30
CA ARG A 244 6.28 -14.39 7.57
C ARG A 244 6.65 -14.42 9.06
N GLN A 245 5.70 -14.17 9.96
CA GLN A 245 5.99 -14.25 11.39
C GLN A 245 6.36 -15.68 11.82
N ARG A 246 5.63 -16.70 11.33
CA ARG A 246 5.91 -18.11 11.67
C ARG A 246 7.33 -18.51 11.28
N LEU A 247 7.77 -18.17 10.07
CA LEU A 247 9.01 -18.67 9.51
C LEU A 247 10.23 -17.84 9.91
N PHE A 248 10.10 -16.52 9.92
CA PHE A 248 11.24 -15.62 10.10
C PHE A 248 11.28 -14.97 11.49
N GLY A 249 10.20 -15.09 12.29
CA GLY A 249 10.13 -14.54 13.63
C GLY A 249 11.11 -15.16 14.63
N ALA A 250 11.57 -16.40 14.38
CA ALA A 250 12.58 -17.05 15.22
C ALA A 250 13.98 -16.40 15.06
N VAL A 251 14.24 -15.71 13.95
CA VAL A 251 15.53 -15.05 13.69
C VAL A 251 15.67 -13.78 14.52
N SER A 252 14.57 -13.07 14.77
CA SER A 252 14.58 -11.84 15.56
C SER A 252 13.21 -11.57 16.18
N GLU A 253 13.18 -11.30 17.49
CA GLU A 253 11.96 -10.85 18.17
C GLU A 253 11.40 -9.52 17.64
N ARG A 254 12.26 -8.75 16.95
CA ARG A 254 11.90 -7.49 16.27
C ARG A 254 11.26 -7.71 14.91
N PHE A 255 11.36 -8.91 14.35
CA PHE A 255 10.68 -9.26 13.11
C PHE A 255 9.19 -9.48 13.40
N ARG A 256 8.43 -8.40 13.24
CA ARG A 256 6.98 -8.34 13.42
C ARG A 256 6.35 -7.60 12.25
N PRO A 257 6.13 -8.27 11.10
CA PRO A 257 5.61 -7.62 9.92
C PRO A 257 4.20 -7.08 10.22
N GLN A 258 4.03 -5.78 9.99
CA GLN A 258 2.72 -5.15 10.11
C GLN A 258 1.83 -5.62 8.95
N LEU A 259 0.66 -6.14 9.27
CA LEU A 259 -0.28 -6.66 8.29
C LEU A 259 -1.42 -5.68 7.99
N THR A 260 -1.69 -4.71 8.87
CA THR A 260 -2.71 -3.70 8.59
C THR A 260 -2.26 -2.73 7.50
N LYS A 261 -3.16 -2.43 6.54
CA LYS A 261 -3.08 -1.26 5.64
C LYS A 261 -4.45 -0.57 5.54
N TYR A 262 -4.50 0.61 4.96
CA TYR A 262 -5.75 1.31 4.61
C TYR A 262 -5.78 1.61 3.11
N PRO A 263 -5.91 0.58 2.26
CA PRO A 263 -5.64 0.75 0.84
C PRO A 263 -6.76 1.48 0.11
N LEU A 264 -8.03 1.38 0.54
CA LEU A 264 -9.14 2.16 -0.02
C LEU A 264 -9.43 3.35 0.90
N PHE A 265 -9.27 4.57 0.38
CA PHE A 265 -9.41 5.78 1.19
C PHE A 265 -9.90 6.97 0.37
N ARG A 266 -10.57 7.90 1.07
CA ARG A 266 -10.95 9.21 0.56
C ARG A 266 -10.16 10.28 1.32
N PRO A 267 -9.12 10.87 0.71
CA PRO A 267 -8.19 11.75 1.41
C PRO A 267 -8.89 13.00 1.92
N GLU A 268 -8.52 13.41 3.12
CA GLU A 268 -8.86 14.71 3.69
C GLU A 268 -7.73 15.72 3.42
N SER A 269 -7.99 17.00 3.68
CA SER A 269 -6.92 18.01 3.58
C SER A 269 -5.79 17.66 4.57
N GLY A 270 -4.54 17.72 4.11
CA GLY A 270 -3.37 17.34 4.90
C GLY A 270 -3.19 15.83 5.12
N CYS A 271 -3.97 14.99 4.44
CA CYS A 271 -3.78 13.55 4.50
C CYS A 271 -2.49 13.13 3.78
N VAL A 272 -1.62 12.40 4.47
CA VAL A 272 -0.33 11.94 3.93
C VAL A 272 -0.07 10.49 4.29
N PHE A 273 0.63 9.76 3.43
CA PHE A 273 1.12 8.42 3.74
C PHE A 273 2.34 8.52 4.64
N VAL A 274 2.25 8.09 5.90
CA VAL A 274 3.41 8.12 6.80
C VAL A 274 4.34 6.95 6.49
N ASN A 275 3.76 5.79 6.23
CA ASN A 275 4.42 4.58 5.77
C ASN A 275 3.41 3.74 4.94
N PRO A 276 3.80 2.56 4.42
CA PRO A 276 2.88 1.71 3.65
C PRO A 276 1.60 1.26 4.39
N HIS A 277 1.58 1.35 5.73
CA HIS A 277 0.54 0.75 6.59
C HIS A 277 -0.50 1.75 7.09
N PHE A 278 -0.18 3.03 7.20
CA PHE A 278 -1.13 4.01 7.74
C PHE A 278 -0.94 5.44 7.21
N LEU A 279 -2.03 6.19 7.29
CA LEU A 279 -2.10 7.58 6.88
C LEU A 279 -2.26 8.50 8.09
N TRP A 280 -1.68 9.69 8.00
CA TRP A 280 -1.98 10.80 8.89
C TRP A 280 -3.17 11.61 8.32
N PRO A 281 -4.04 12.22 9.15
CA PRO A 281 -4.11 12.15 10.61
C PRO A 281 -4.63 10.80 11.14
N TYR A 282 -4.09 10.32 12.26
CA TYR A 282 -4.34 8.96 12.79
C TYR A 282 -5.79 8.65 13.20
N PRO A 283 -6.63 9.57 13.72
CA PRO A 283 -8.00 9.23 14.16
C PRO A 283 -8.86 8.54 13.09
N GLY A 284 -8.63 8.81 11.80
CA GLY A 284 -9.34 8.15 10.70
C GLY A 284 -9.05 6.65 10.58
N ASN A 285 -7.93 6.16 11.12
CA ASN A 285 -7.49 4.77 11.03
C ASN A 285 -8.29 3.85 11.98
N PHE A 286 -9.00 4.40 12.98
CA PHE A 286 -9.70 3.62 14.01
C PHE A 286 -11.21 3.44 13.75
N ARG A 287 -11.70 3.89 12.59
CA ARG A 287 -13.14 3.92 12.27
C ARG A 287 -13.63 2.69 11.49
N SER A 288 -12.73 1.89 10.94
CA SER A 288 -13.06 0.77 10.07
C SER A 288 -12.75 -0.57 10.73
N ALA A 289 -13.69 -1.50 10.66
CA ALA A 289 -13.37 -2.92 10.81
C ALA A 289 -12.46 -3.37 9.64
N CYS A 290 -11.88 -4.56 9.73
CA CYS A 290 -11.01 -5.08 8.67
C CYS A 290 -11.86 -5.65 7.54
N PHE A 291 -12.29 -4.81 6.58
CA PHE A 291 -13.17 -5.23 5.49
C PHE A 291 -12.43 -5.79 4.28
N LEU A 292 -11.13 -5.52 4.18
CA LEU A 292 -10.33 -5.82 2.99
C LEU A 292 -9.30 -6.93 3.27
N GLY A 293 -9.23 -7.90 2.37
CA GLY A 293 -8.10 -8.82 2.28
C GLY A 293 -7.12 -8.31 1.24
N ILE A 294 -5.84 -8.23 1.57
CA ILE A 294 -4.80 -7.78 0.65
C ILE A 294 -3.93 -9.00 0.36
N LEU A 295 -4.28 -9.72 -0.70
CA LEU A 295 -3.54 -10.92 -1.10
C LEU A 295 -2.15 -10.48 -1.56
N HIS A 296 -1.13 -10.89 -0.82
CA HIS A 296 0.23 -10.41 -0.96
C HIS A 296 1.14 -11.53 -1.48
N PHE A 297 1.51 -11.41 -2.76
CA PHE A 297 2.28 -12.42 -3.49
C PHE A 297 3.78 -12.15 -3.33
N LYS A 298 4.29 -12.36 -2.10
CA LYS A 298 5.70 -12.13 -1.80
C LYS A 298 6.62 -13.28 -2.23
N PHE A 299 6.13 -14.51 -2.08
CA PHE A 299 6.91 -15.75 -2.29
C PHE A 299 6.86 -16.20 -3.76
N LEU A 300 7.36 -15.33 -4.64
CA LEU A 300 7.39 -15.52 -6.09
C LEU A 300 8.70 -16.15 -6.57
N PRO A 301 8.78 -16.55 -7.85
CA PRO A 301 9.94 -17.28 -8.35
C PRO A 301 11.28 -16.58 -8.17
N ASP A 302 11.27 -15.25 -8.18
CA ASP A 302 12.44 -14.41 -8.05
C ASP A 302 12.63 -13.85 -6.63
N PHE A 303 11.92 -14.41 -5.64
CA PHE A 303 11.97 -13.96 -4.24
C PHE A 303 13.41 -13.94 -3.69
N GLU A 304 14.19 -15.01 -3.87
CA GLU A 304 15.58 -15.06 -3.38
C GLU A 304 16.45 -13.96 -3.98
N ARG A 305 16.37 -13.75 -5.30
CA ARG A 305 17.06 -12.67 -6.00
C ARG A 305 16.61 -11.29 -5.51
N LYS A 306 15.31 -11.10 -5.25
CA LYS A 306 14.77 -9.85 -4.66
C LYS A 306 15.31 -9.65 -3.24
N VAL A 307 15.45 -10.71 -2.45
CA VAL A 307 16.05 -10.66 -1.11
C VAL A 307 17.51 -10.23 -1.17
N GLU A 308 18.32 -10.87 -2.02
CA GLU A 308 19.75 -10.53 -2.19
C GLU A 308 19.93 -9.07 -2.56
N LYS A 309 19.23 -8.61 -3.61
CA LYS A 309 19.28 -7.21 -4.06
C LYS A 309 18.85 -6.24 -2.95
N ALA A 310 17.79 -6.55 -2.20
CA ALA A 310 17.30 -5.69 -1.12
C ALA A 310 18.26 -5.62 0.09
N VAL A 311 19.01 -6.69 0.37
CA VAL A 311 20.07 -6.69 1.39
C VAL A 311 21.28 -5.87 0.91
N GLU A 312 21.68 -6.02 -0.35
CA GLU A 312 22.77 -5.22 -0.95
C GLU A 312 22.46 -3.72 -0.98
N GLU A 313 21.22 -3.35 -1.34
CA GLU A 313 20.80 -1.94 -1.44
C GLU A 313 20.61 -1.28 -0.07
N GLY A 314 20.24 -2.02 0.98
CA GLY A 314 20.07 -1.51 2.35
C GLY A 314 18.94 -0.46 2.55
N ASN A 315 18.14 -0.18 1.53
CA ASN A 315 17.21 0.96 1.49
C ASN A 315 15.78 0.66 1.99
N TYR A 316 15.53 -0.55 2.50
CA TYR A 316 14.22 -0.97 3.03
C TYR A 316 14.13 -0.78 4.54
N TRP A 317 12.93 -0.99 5.11
CA TRP A 317 12.63 -0.74 6.53
C TRP A 317 13.67 -1.35 7.49
N GLN A 318 14.12 -0.54 8.47
CA GLN A 318 15.17 -0.87 9.45
C GLN A 318 16.44 -1.49 8.84
N ASP A 319 17.03 -0.79 7.86
CA ASP A 319 18.20 -1.25 7.11
C ASP A 319 17.97 -2.61 6.44
N SER A 320 16.78 -2.83 5.87
CA SER A 320 16.41 -4.14 5.30
C SER A 320 16.37 -5.28 6.34
N LEU A 321 15.99 -5.02 7.61
CA LEU A 321 15.88 -6.05 8.66
C LEU A 321 15.00 -7.23 8.20
N GLU A 322 13.88 -6.91 7.56
CA GLU A 322 12.97 -7.91 7.01
C GLU A 322 13.70 -8.86 6.04
N TYR A 323 14.44 -8.29 5.07
CA TYR A 323 15.19 -9.06 4.08
C TYR A 323 16.39 -9.80 4.65
N ARG A 324 17.07 -9.26 5.67
CA ARG A 324 18.13 -9.99 6.39
C ARG A 324 17.58 -11.23 7.11
N CYS A 325 16.37 -11.14 7.68
CA CYS A 325 15.73 -12.30 8.29
C CYS A 325 15.37 -13.36 7.24
N TYR A 326 14.89 -12.94 6.05
CA TYR A 326 14.68 -13.85 4.92
C TYR A 326 15.96 -14.55 4.51
N GLN A 327 17.02 -13.79 4.25
CA GLN A 327 18.31 -14.33 3.82
C GLN A 327 18.85 -15.33 4.85
N SER A 328 18.71 -15.05 6.15
CA SER A 328 19.17 -15.94 7.22
C SER A 328 18.48 -17.30 7.18
N VAL A 329 17.15 -17.33 7.04
CA VAL A 329 16.40 -18.60 6.98
C VAL A 329 16.66 -19.35 5.67
N ILE A 330 16.67 -18.64 4.53
CA ILE A 330 16.93 -19.24 3.21
C ILE A 330 18.30 -19.93 3.21
N SER A 331 19.33 -19.24 3.74
CA SER A 331 20.70 -19.78 3.81
C SER A 331 20.83 -21.01 4.71
N GLN A 332 19.96 -21.15 5.72
CA GLN A 332 19.99 -22.29 6.66
C GLN A 332 19.16 -23.49 6.18
N THR A 333 18.03 -23.23 5.53
CA THR A 333 17.02 -24.27 5.21
C THR A 333 17.14 -24.79 3.77
N GLY A 334 17.77 -24.02 2.87
CA GLY A 334 17.95 -24.37 1.45
C GLY A 334 16.67 -24.33 0.60
N ARG A 335 15.49 -24.60 1.19
CA ARG A 335 14.16 -24.38 0.60
C ARG A 335 13.16 -23.93 1.66
N LEU A 336 12.31 -22.96 1.32
CA LEU A 336 11.25 -22.47 2.20
C LEU A 336 10.00 -23.37 2.08
N SER A 337 9.75 -24.17 3.10
CA SER A 337 8.44 -24.83 3.27
C SER A 337 7.46 -23.84 3.92
N LEU A 338 6.52 -23.32 3.11
CA LEU A 338 5.54 -22.32 3.57
C LEU A 338 4.29 -22.95 4.19
N ALA A 339 3.86 -24.09 3.64
CA ALA A 339 2.70 -24.82 4.10
C ALA A 339 2.93 -25.48 5.47
N ASP A 340 1.90 -25.42 6.33
CA ASP A 340 1.85 -26.02 7.67
C ASP A 340 0.39 -26.34 8.02
N LYS A 341 0.12 -26.83 9.23
CA LYS A 341 -1.22 -27.18 9.75
C LYS A 341 -2.23 -26.02 9.72
N CYS A 342 -1.76 -24.78 9.74
CA CYS A 342 -2.59 -23.57 9.67
C CYS A 342 -2.87 -23.12 8.24
N THR A 343 -2.40 -23.87 7.23
CA THR A 343 -2.61 -23.54 5.83
C THR A 343 -4.05 -23.82 5.39
N HIS A 344 -4.65 -22.83 4.74
CA HIS A 344 -5.94 -22.92 4.06
C HIS A 344 -5.79 -22.60 2.58
N VAL A 345 -6.72 -23.11 1.78
CA VAL A 345 -6.81 -22.82 0.34
C VAL A 345 -7.79 -21.66 0.10
N TYR A 346 -7.33 -20.64 -0.59
CA TYR A 346 -8.10 -19.50 -1.02
C TYR A 346 -8.97 -19.88 -2.22
N GLN A 347 -10.29 -19.70 -2.07
CA GLN A 347 -11.29 -19.97 -3.11
C GLN A 347 -12.09 -18.71 -3.46
N GLY A 348 -11.69 -17.56 -2.93
CA GLY A 348 -12.43 -16.31 -2.97
C GLY A 348 -12.48 -15.62 -1.61
N PRO A 349 -13.03 -14.38 -1.52
CA PRO A 349 -13.15 -13.63 -0.27
C PRO A 349 -13.83 -14.41 0.87
N ALA A 350 -14.75 -15.33 0.56
CA ALA A 350 -15.38 -16.20 1.53
C ALA A 350 -14.40 -17.05 2.36
N SER A 351 -13.23 -17.43 1.80
CA SER A 351 -12.18 -18.11 2.57
C SER A 351 -11.67 -17.23 3.72
N LEU A 352 -11.48 -15.93 3.49
CA LEU A 352 -10.98 -14.99 4.50
C LEU A 352 -12.04 -14.66 5.56
N LEU A 353 -13.32 -14.62 5.17
CA LEU A 353 -14.44 -14.45 6.09
C LEU A 353 -14.55 -15.63 7.06
N ARG A 354 -14.44 -16.87 6.56
CA ARG A 354 -14.48 -18.09 7.41
C ARG A 354 -13.35 -18.13 8.44
N CYS A 355 -12.16 -17.66 8.05
CA CYS A 355 -11.00 -17.55 8.94
C CYS A 355 -11.04 -16.28 9.82
N GLN A 356 -12.08 -15.45 9.71
CA GLN A 356 -12.21 -14.18 10.45
C GLN A 356 -11.04 -13.20 10.22
N ILE A 357 -10.33 -13.34 9.11
CA ILE A 357 -9.27 -12.42 8.71
C ILE A 357 -9.88 -11.11 8.24
N ILE A 358 -11.02 -11.18 7.54
CA ILE A 358 -11.82 -10.00 7.18
C ILE A 358 -13.22 -10.10 7.77
N ALA A 359 -13.87 -8.96 7.94
CA ALA A 359 -15.25 -8.80 8.36
C ALA A 359 -16.17 -8.61 7.15
N PRO A 360 -17.45 -9.01 7.25
CA PRO A 360 -18.43 -8.73 6.21
C PRO A 360 -18.62 -7.22 6.03
N VAL A 361 -18.84 -6.79 4.78
CA VAL A 361 -19.06 -5.36 4.48
C VAL A 361 -20.52 -4.99 4.80
N PRO A 362 -20.78 -3.86 5.48
CA PRO A 362 -22.13 -3.40 5.75
C PRO A 362 -22.71 -2.66 4.54
N TRP A 363 -23.13 -3.43 3.53
CA TRP A 363 -23.68 -2.96 2.26
C TRP A 363 -24.91 -2.04 2.42
#